data_AF-A0A963EEB1-F1
#
_entry.id   AF-A0A963EEB1-F1
#
_cell.length_a   1.000
_cell.length_b   1.000
_cell.length_c   1.000
_cell.angle_alpha   90.00
_cell.angle_beta   90.00
_cell.angle_gamma   90.00
#
_symmetry.space_group_name_H-M   'P 1'
#
loop_
_entity.id
_entity.type
_entity.pdbx_description
1 polymer ?
#
loop_
_entity_poly.entity_id
_entity_poly.type
_entity_poly.pdbx_seq_one_letter_code
_entity_poly.pdbx_strand_id
1 'polypeptide(L)' 'SITAIVQLKPGSELSVEEFLAFADPLPRYKRPRTVHFDAVPRNATGKIEKPKLRSKYGRIDA' A
#
# COMPACT_ATOMS: atom_id res chain seq x y z
N SER A 1 -7.86 -4.10 -9.34
CA SER A 1 -7.48 -2.70 -9.05
C SER A 1 -6.09 -2.67 -8.44
N ILE A 2 -5.34 -1.57 -8.56
CA ILE A 2 -4.06 -1.41 -7.85
C ILE A 2 -4.34 -0.92 -6.44
N THR A 3 -3.75 -1.59 -5.45
CA THR A 3 -3.82 -1.24 -4.03
C THR A 3 -2.42 -0.99 -3.50
N ALA A 4 -2.24 0.11 -2.76
CA ALA A 4 -1.02 0.41 -2.04
C ALA A 4 -1.16 0.06 -0.56
N ILE A 5 -0.13 -0.53 0.03
CA ILE A 5 0.01 -0.68 1.48
C ILE A 5 1.23 0.13 1.88
N VAL A 6 1.03 1.11 2.76
CA VAL A 6 2.03 2.14 3.09
C VAL A 6 2.27 2.10 4.60
N GLN A 7 3.51 1.83 4.99
CA GLN A 7 3.96 2.00 6.36
C GLN A 7 4.67 3.34 6.49
N LEU A 8 4.13 4.23 7.32
CA LEU A 8 4.78 5.50 7.62
C LEU A 8 6.00 5.30 8.51
N LYS A 9 6.98 6.19 8.37
CA LYS A 9 8.09 6.27 9.31
C LYS A 9 7.57 6.80 10.66
N PRO A 10 8.20 6.45 11.79
CA PRO A 10 7.82 6.98 13.10
C PRO A 10 7.76 8.51 13.09
N GLY A 11 6.68 9.06 13.65
CA GLY A 11 6.44 10.52 13.71
C GLY A 11 6.12 11.19 12.37
N SER A 12 5.94 10.42 11.28
CA SER A 12 5.46 10.96 10.00
C SER A 12 3.95 10.86 9.89
N GLU A 13 3.35 11.86 9.26
CA GLU A 13 1.93 11.91 8.93
C GLU A 13 1.77 12.01 7.41
N LEU A 14 0.72 11.38 6.88
CA LEU A 14 0.36 11.47 5.48
C LEU A 14 -1.12 11.14 5.34
N SER A 15 -1.90 12.05 4.76
CA SER A 15 -3.31 11.82 4.45
C SER A 15 -3.49 10.97 3.19
N VAL A 16 -4.71 10.46 3.00
CA VAL A 16 -5.07 9.71 1.79
C VAL A 16 -5.02 10.65 0.58
N GLU A 17 -5.52 11.88 0.73
CA GLU A 17 -5.59 12.91 -0.30
C GLU A 17 -4.19 13.28 -0.81
N GLU A 18 -3.25 13.53 0.11
CA GLU A 18 -1.85 13.82 -0.23
C GLU A 18 -1.19 12.65 -0.96
N PHE A 19 -1.43 11.41 -0.53
CA PHE A 19 -0.89 10.22 -1.19
C PHE A 19 -1.45 10.06 -2.62
N LEU A 20 -2.76 10.26 -2.80
CA LEU A 20 -3.40 10.15 -4.11
C LEU A 20 -2.99 11.28 -5.05
N ALA A 21 -2.86 12.51 -4.56
CA ALA A 21 -2.32 13.64 -5.31
C ALA A 21 -0.88 13.37 -5.77
N PHE A 22 -0.04 12.82 -4.89
CA PHE A 22 1.33 12.41 -5.22
C PHE A 22 1.36 11.34 -6.32
N ALA A 23 0.39 10.42 -6.33
CA ALA A 23 0.30 9.36 -7.34
C ALA A 23 -0.35 9.82 -8.66
N ASP A 24 -0.95 11.01 -8.73
CA ASP A 24 -1.71 11.47 -9.89
C ASP A 24 -0.89 11.60 -11.19
N PRO A 25 0.40 12.01 -11.17
CA PRO A 25 1.20 12.04 -12.40
C PRO A 25 1.47 10.67 -13.03
N LEU A 26 1.26 9.56 -12.31
CA LEU A 26 1.50 8.22 -12.85
C LEU A 26 0.51 7.90 -14.00
N PRO A 27 0.82 6.98 -14.93
CA PRO A 27 -0.19 6.49 -15.85
C PRO A 27 -1.38 5.84 -15.12
N ARG A 28 -2.60 5.98 -15.65
CA ARG A 28 -3.84 5.48 -15.00
C ARG A 28 -3.78 4.00 -14.59
N TYR A 29 -3.10 3.16 -15.36
CA TYR A 29 -2.95 1.73 -15.08
C TYR A 29 -1.92 1.41 -14.00
N LYS A 30 -1.15 2.41 -13.50
CA LYS A 30 -0.22 2.30 -12.36
C LYS A 30 -0.70 3.02 -11.10
N ARG A 31 -1.69 3.91 -11.23
CA ARG A 31 -2.25 4.67 -10.10
C ARG A 31 -2.95 3.72 -9.12
N PRO A 32 -2.57 3.71 -7.82
CA PRO A 32 -3.35 3.06 -6.78
C PRO A 32 -4.76 3.65 -6.73
N ARG A 33 -5.78 2.80 -6.62
CA ARG A 33 -7.17 3.21 -6.39
C ARG A 33 -7.57 3.13 -4.92
N THR A 34 -6.74 2.46 -4.12
CA THR A 34 -6.95 2.25 -2.70
C THR A 34 -5.59 2.27 -2.02
N VAL A 35 -5.51 2.92 -0.86
CA VAL A 35 -4.32 2.95 -0.02
C VAL A 35 -4.70 2.51 1.40
N HIS A 36 -3.88 1.66 2.00
CA HIS A 36 -4.00 1.25 3.40
C HIS A 36 -2.74 1.67 4.14
N PHE A 37 -2.89 2.48 5.18
CA PHE A 37 -1.81 2.82 6.10
C PHE A 37 -1.72 1.74 7.18
N ASP A 38 -0.70 0.88 7.10
CA ASP A 38 -0.51 -0.25 8.01
C ASP A 38 0.95 -0.72 8.00
N ALA A 39 1.32 -1.60 8.93
CA ALA A 39 2.62 -2.26 8.94
C ALA A 39 2.83 -3.10 7.67
N VAL A 40 4.06 -3.05 7.13
CA VAL A 40 4.48 -3.91 6.02
C VAL A 40 5.30 -5.06 6.61
N PRO A 41 4.70 -6.25 6.83
CA PRO A 41 5.39 -7.35 7.51
C PRO A 41 6.57 -7.85 6.69
N ARG A 42 7.66 -8.16 7.39
CA ARG A 42 8.88 -8.72 6.83
C ARG A 42 9.25 -9.99 7.57
N ASN A 43 9.86 -10.94 6.86
CA ASN A 43 10.39 -12.15 7.47
C ASN A 43 11.73 -11.88 8.18
N ALA A 44 12.32 -12.91 8.81
CA ALA A 44 13.60 -12.81 9.54
C ALA A 44 14.78 -12.32 8.68
N THR A 45 14.70 -12.45 7.36
CA THR A 45 15.71 -11.94 6.41
C THR A 45 15.40 -10.53 5.88
N GLY A 46 14.34 -9.89 6.39
CA GLY A 46 13.91 -8.55 5.98
C GLY A 46 13.10 -8.49 4.68
N LYS A 47 12.77 -9.62 4.06
CA LYS A 47 11.94 -9.65 2.82
C LYS A 47 10.47 -9.43 3.16
N ILE A 48 9.77 -8.67 2.32
CA ILE A 48 8.34 -8.39 2.49
C ILE A 48 7.51 -9.67 2.31
N GLU A 49 6.62 -9.93 3.26
CA GLU A 49 5.73 -11.09 3.25
C GLU A 49 4.45 -10.80 2.45
N LYS A 50 4.61 -10.72 1.12
CA LYS A 50 3.49 -10.49 0.17
C LYS A 50 2.28 -11.42 0.38
N PRO A 51 2.43 -12.72 0.70
CA PRO A 51 1.27 -13.59 0.97
C PRO A 51 0.40 -13.08 2.13
N LYS A 52 0.99 -12.60 3.23
CA LYS A 52 0.23 -12.04 4.35
C LYS A 52 -0.51 -10.76 3.94
N LEU A 53 0.16 -9.89 3.20
CA LEU A 53 -0.47 -8.68 2.66
C LEU A 53 -1.64 -9.01 1.71
N ARG A 54 -1.48 -10.01 0.83
CA ARG A 54 -2.54 -10.46 -0.08
C ARG A 54 -3.69 -11.15 0.67
N SER A 55 -3.41 -11.89 1.74
CA SER A 55 -4.46 -12.47 2.57
C SER A 55 -5.27 -11.42 3.32
N LYS A 56 -4.65 -10.31 3.73
CA LYS A 56 -5.31 -9.23 4.48
C LYS A 56 -6.04 -8.22 3.58
N TYR A 57 -5.45 -7.90 2.42
CA TYR A 57 -5.89 -6.80 1.55
C TYR A 57 -6.22 -7.22 0.12
N GLY A 58 -5.84 -8.43 -0.27
CA GLY A 58 -6.26 -8.98 -1.56
C GLY A 58 -7.76 -9.16 -1.54
N ARG A 59 -8.42 -8.71 -2.61
CA ARG A 59 -9.82 -9.06 -2.82
C ARG A 59 -9.88 -10.57 -3.04
N ILE A 60 -10.48 -11.27 -2.10
CA ILE A 60 -11.13 -12.55 -2.37
C ILE A 60 -12.37 -12.14 -3.17
N ASP A 61 -12.43 -12.60 -4.41
CA ASP A 61 -13.51 -12.39 -5.39
C ASP A 61 -13.51 -11.06 -6.15
N ALA A 62 -13.29 -11.19 -7.47
CA ALA A 62 -13.72 -10.29 -8.53
C ALA A 62 -14.27 -11.15 -9.66
#